data_AF-A0A1C3EF10-F1
#
_entry.id   AF-A0A1C3EF10-F1
#
_cell.length_a   1.000
_cell.length_b   1.000
_cell.length_c   1.000
_cell.angle_alpha   90.00
_cell.angle_beta   90.00
_cell.angle_gamma   90.00
#
_symmetry.space_group_name_H-M   'P 1'
#
loop_
_entity.id
_entity.type
_entity.pdbx_description
1 polymer ?
#
loop_
_entity_poly.entity_id
_entity_poly.type
_entity_poly.pdbx_seq_one_letter_code
_entity_poly.pdbx_strand_id
1 'polypeptide(L)'
;MNGLMWFRHDLRLSDNPAITALSRRCNKAIFLYVIDPNWFRPVRFQCSHMGKFRQEFLYQTLRELDTQLRINRQRLVVKVGNPLEIIPNLCKKHRIDLISMTSHPGVYERHQVANLQRQTDCEVQTAESFTMFLENQIPFQQDDFPATFTKFRKYIEKNHILPCFPICAPDDYPQRITESSDSFDDQEFIFDLRPYRGGEDSANFQLNQYFWKSHRVKNYKETRNGFDGWNFSSRLSAWLANGSISVRTVAAELENYEYRHGKDESTQALYFELLWREYFQWMMNIHGSKMFQFAGIKQKRPLTSFYSQQYKSWEEGTTDYPIVNACMRQLKHTGWLSNRGRQIAASCLVNELGVDWRFGAAYFEQQLIDFDVASNFGNWQYLAGVGADPRGQRHFNLEKQAAYYDPDGMFVKKWSAESSTIR
;
A
#
# COMPACT_ATOMS: atom_id res chain seq x y z
N MET A 1 -5.91 32.66 -5.79
CA MET A 1 -4.88 31.80 -6.39
C MET A 1 -5.52 30.77 -7.31
N ASN A 2 -4.81 30.34 -8.35
CA ASN A 2 -5.10 29.12 -9.11
C ASN A 2 -4.35 27.94 -8.49
N GLY A 3 -5.02 26.82 -8.32
CA GLY A 3 -4.51 25.65 -7.64
C GLY A 3 -4.35 24.42 -8.53
N LEU A 4 -3.46 23.51 -8.15
CA LEU A 4 -3.35 22.18 -8.72
C LEU A 4 -3.29 21.15 -7.58
N MET A 5 -4.26 20.25 -7.52
CA MET A 5 -4.22 19.07 -6.66
C MET A 5 -3.55 17.93 -7.43
N TRP A 6 -2.43 17.43 -6.93
CA TRP A 6 -1.76 16.25 -7.49
C TRP A 6 -2.04 15.02 -6.63
N PHE A 7 -2.94 14.17 -7.12
CA PHE A 7 -3.24 12.87 -6.52
C PHE A 7 -2.14 11.85 -6.80
N ARG A 8 -1.85 11.01 -5.81
CA ARG A 8 -0.88 9.91 -5.85
C ARG A 8 -1.41 8.68 -5.11
N HIS A 9 -1.09 8.57 -3.82
CA HIS A 9 -1.47 7.45 -2.93
C HIS A 9 -2.59 7.88 -1.97
N ASP A 10 -3.50 8.72 -2.46
CA ASP A 10 -4.55 9.41 -1.73
C ASP A 10 -5.80 9.57 -2.60
N LEU A 11 -6.14 8.50 -3.34
CA LEU A 11 -7.22 8.47 -4.33
C LEU A 11 -8.63 8.43 -3.69
N ARG A 12 -8.93 9.46 -2.90
CA ARG A 12 -10.17 9.68 -2.15
C ARG A 12 -10.44 11.17 -1.92
N LEU A 13 -11.70 11.51 -1.69
CA LEU A 13 -12.11 12.86 -1.28
C LEU A 13 -12.22 12.99 0.25
N SER A 14 -12.63 11.93 0.96
CA SER A 14 -12.71 11.94 2.43
C SER A 14 -11.32 11.96 3.08
N ASP A 15 -11.20 12.56 4.26
CA ASP A 15 -9.95 12.66 5.02
C ASP A 15 -8.74 13.07 4.17
N ASN A 16 -8.95 14.07 3.31
CA ASN A 16 -7.93 14.60 2.41
C ASN A 16 -7.61 16.07 2.75
N PRO A 17 -6.65 16.33 3.66
CA PRO A 17 -6.28 17.68 4.07
C PRO A 17 -5.63 18.50 2.95
N ALA A 18 -5.05 17.85 1.93
CA ALA A 18 -4.49 18.55 0.77
C ALA A 18 -5.59 19.21 -0.07
N ILE A 19 -6.73 18.54 -0.26
CA ILE A 19 -7.91 19.11 -0.91
C ILE A 19 -8.48 20.25 -0.05
N THR A 20 -8.65 20.04 1.25
CA THR A 20 -9.17 21.08 2.16
C THR A 20 -8.33 22.35 2.13
N ALA A 21 -7.00 22.21 2.16
CA ALA A 21 -6.12 23.36 2.10
C ALA A 21 -6.15 24.07 0.74
N LEU A 22 -6.24 23.31 -0.35
CA LEU A 22 -6.40 23.87 -1.70
C LEU A 22 -7.71 24.66 -1.81
N SER A 23 -8.83 24.09 -1.35
CA SER A 23 -10.15 24.72 -1.40
C SER A 23 -10.23 26.04 -0.63
N ARG A 24 -9.48 26.16 0.47
CA ARG A 24 -9.44 27.40 1.28
C ARG A 24 -8.65 28.55 0.63
N ARG A 25 -7.72 28.24 -0.27
CA ARG A 25 -6.74 29.20 -0.78
C ARG A 25 -6.92 29.52 -2.27
N CYS A 26 -7.54 28.60 -3.01
CA CYS A 26 -7.68 28.70 -4.46
C CYS A 26 -9.12 28.96 -4.87
N ASN A 27 -9.30 29.91 -5.78
CA ASN A 27 -10.61 30.18 -6.39
C ASN A 27 -10.90 29.24 -7.56
N LYS A 28 -9.83 28.75 -8.20
CA LYS A 28 -9.87 27.82 -9.33
C LYS A 28 -8.86 26.71 -9.15
N ALA A 29 -9.17 25.48 -9.57
CA ALA A 29 -8.22 24.38 -9.47
C ALA A 29 -8.28 23.34 -10.61
N ILE A 30 -7.15 22.63 -10.79
CA ILE A 30 -7.04 21.38 -11.56
C ILE A 30 -6.86 20.22 -10.58
N PHE A 31 -7.65 19.16 -10.72
CA PHE A 31 -7.41 17.88 -10.04
C PHE A 31 -6.71 16.95 -11.01
N LEU A 32 -5.48 16.55 -10.69
CA LEU A 32 -4.57 15.86 -11.61
C LEU A 32 -4.14 14.52 -11.04
N TYR A 33 -4.13 13.49 -11.90
CA TYR A 33 -3.37 12.28 -11.72
C TYR A 33 -2.41 12.08 -12.91
N VAL A 34 -1.19 11.60 -12.64
CA VAL A 34 -0.20 11.32 -13.68
C VAL A 34 0.18 9.85 -13.64
N ILE A 35 -0.07 9.14 -14.73
CA ILE A 35 0.36 7.75 -14.94
C ILE A 35 1.76 7.78 -15.54
N ASP A 36 2.75 7.29 -14.80
CA ASP A 36 4.12 7.17 -15.31
C ASP A 36 4.27 5.88 -16.12
N PRO A 37 4.58 5.94 -17.44
CA PRO A 37 4.74 4.75 -18.28
C PRO A 37 5.91 3.86 -17.83
N ASN A 38 6.85 4.37 -17.04
CA ASN A 38 7.95 3.56 -16.49
C ASN A 38 7.48 2.53 -15.47
N TRP A 39 6.29 2.69 -14.88
CA TRP A 39 5.77 1.70 -13.92
C TRP A 39 5.56 0.33 -14.55
N PHE A 40 5.25 0.28 -15.85
CA PHE A 40 4.92 -0.95 -16.56
C PHE A 40 6.11 -1.59 -17.28
N ARG A 41 7.27 -0.92 -17.27
CA ARG A 41 8.48 -1.42 -17.91
C ARG A 41 9.28 -2.25 -16.92
N PRO A 42 9.84 -3.41 -17.32
CA PRO A 42 10.81 -4.12 -16.49
C PRO A 42 12.05 -3.24 -16.30
N VAL A 43 12.46 -3.01 -15.04
CA VAL A 43 13.63 -2.15 -14.75
C VAL A 43 14.64 -2.90 -13.89
N ARG A 44 14.28 -3.21 -12.64
CA ARG A 44 15.18 -3.84 -11.67
C ARG A 44 14.69 -5.24 -11.36
N PHE A 45 15.64 -6.16 -11.13
CA PHE A 45 15.35 -7.53 -10.71
C PHE A 45 14.40 -8.29 -11.64
N GLN A 46 14.40 -7.94 -12.94
CA GLN A 46 13.55 -8.55 -13.98
C GLN A 46 12.04 -8.34 -13.78
N CYS A 47 11.64 -7.37 -12.95
CA CYS A 47 10.25 -7.04 -12.69
C CYS A 47 9.90 -5.61 -13.12
N SER A 48 8.64 -5.39 -13.48
CA SER A 48 8.06 -4.05 -13.58
C SER A 48 7.67 -3.55 -12.18
N HIS A 49 7.56 -2.24 -12.02
CA HIS A 49 7.09 -1.68 -10.75
C HIS A 49 5.61 -2.02 -10.52
N MET A 50 4.78 -2.07 -11.56
CA MET A 50 3.36 -2.35 -11.47
C MET A 50 2.94 -3.42 -12.48
N GLY A 51 2.29 -4.47 -11.98
CA GLY A 51 1.66 -5.49 -12.79
C GLY A 51 0.16 -5.26 -13.00
N LYS A 52 -0.44 -6.15 -13.80
CA LYS A 52 -1.82 -6.06 -14.30
C LYS A 52 -2.89 -5.88 -13.22
N PHE A 53 -2.77 -6.56 -12.08
CA PHE A 53 -3.80 -6.53 -11.02
C PHE A 53 -3.88 -5.15 -10.37
N ARG A 54 -2.71 -4.58 -10.00
CA ARG A 54 -2.66 -3.24 -9.41
C ARG A 54 -2.95 -2.15 -10.43
N GLN A 55 -2.56 -2.34 -11.69
CA GLN A 55 -2.92 -1.43 -12.79
C GLN A 55 -4.44 -1.35 -12.98
N GLU A 56 -5.11 -2.49 -13.09
CA GLU A 56 -6.57 -2.57 -13.22
C GLU A 56 -7.26 -1.93 -12.00
N PHE A 57 -6.77 -2.21 -10.77
CA PHE A 57 -7.31 -1.64 -9.54
C PHE A 57 -7.15 -0.12 -9.49
N LEU A 58 -5.99 0.39 -9.93
CA LEU A 58 -5.73 1.82 -10.08
C LEU A 58 -6.73 2.44 -11.06
N TYR A 59 -6.92 1.85 -12.24
CA TYR A 59 -7.84 2.41 -13.24
C TYR A 59 -9.28 2.44 -12.74
N GLN A 60 -9.74 1.39 -12.05
CA GLN A 60 -11.05 1.38 -11.41
C GLN A 60 -11.18 2.50 -10.37
N THR A 61 -10.13 2.71 -9.58
CA THR A 61 -10.08 3.78 -8.58
C THR A 61 -10.12 5.17 -9.22
N LEU A 62 -9.37 5.42 -10.29
CA LEU A 62 -9.35 6.73 -10.97
C LEU A 62 -10.71 7.07 -11.59
N ARG A 63 -11.45 6.08 -12.10
CA ARG A 63 -12.82 6.30 -12.61
C ARG A 63 -13.80 6.66 -11.51
N GLU A 64 -13.73 5.95 -10.38
CA GLU A 64 -14.61 6.26 -9.26
C GLU A 64 -14.27 7.64 -8.66
N LEU A 65 -12.99 7.99 -8.56
CA LEU A 65 -12.54 9.31 -8.14
C LEU A 65 -13.04 10.42 -9.08
N ASP A 66 -12.97 10.23 -10.41
CA ASP A 66 -13.57 11.18 -11.36
C ASP A 66 -15.08 11.31 -11.17
N THR A 67 -15.78 10.20 -10.93
CA THR A 67 -17.22 10.18 -10.66
C THR A 67 -17.57 11.00 -9.41
N GLN A 68 -16.81 10.82 -8.32
CA GLN A 68 -16.99 11.59 -7.08
C GLN A 68 -16.64 13.07 -7.26
N LEU A 69 -15.60 13.40 -8.04
CA LEU A 69 -15.24 14.78 -8.37
C LEU A 69 -16.33 15.48 -9.19
N ARG A 70 -16.99 14.77 -10.13
CA ARG A 70 -18.08 15.32 -10.95
C ARG A 70 -19.31 15.71 -10.14
N ILE A 71 -19.62 14.97 -9.07
CA ILE A 71 -20.68 15.35 -8.12
C ILE A 71 -20.38 16.74 -7.52
N ASN A 72 -19.10 17.03 -7.29
CA ASN A 72 -18.61 18.32 -6.77
C ASN A 72 -18.27 19.34 -7.88
N ARG A 73 -18.83 19.16 -9.09
CA ARG A 73 -18.61 20.02 -10.28
C ARG A 73 -17.13 20.13 -10.72
N GLN A 74 -16.31 19.15 -10.34
CA GLN A 74 -14.91 18.99 -10.76
C GLN A 74 -14.78 17.90 -11.83
N ARG A 75 -13.55 17.69 -12.29
CA ARG A 75 -13.15 16.53 -13.10
C ARG A 75 -11.74 16.13 -12.72
N LEU A 76 -11.45 14.84 -12.71
CA LEU A 76 -10.09 14.35 -12.68
C LEU A 76 -9.47 14.49 -14.07
N VAL A 77 -8.33 15.17 -14.17
CA VAL A 77 -7.50 15.21 -15.37
C VAL A 77 -6.46 14.12 -15.22
N VAL A 78 -6.44 13.16 -16.15
CA VAL A 78 -5.42 12.11 -16.15
C VAL A 78 -4.46 12.32 -17.32
N LYS A 79 -3.16 12.37 -17.00
CA LYS A 79 -2.09 12.49 -17.98
C LYS A 79 -1.19 11.26 -17.95
N VAL A 80 -0.59 10.92 -19.08
CA VAL A 80 0.43 9.87 -19.17
C VAL A 80 1.79 10.51 -19.44
N GLY A 81 2.79 10.24 -18.61
CA GLY A 81 4.15 10.73 -18.79
C GLY A 81 4.88 11.01 -17.48
N ASN A 82 5.96 11.80 -17.57
CA ASN A 82 6.77 12.17 -16.41
C ASN A 82 6.10 13.32 -15.62
N PRO A 83 5.74 13.13 -14.32
CA PRO A 83 5.14 14.18 -13.52
C PRO A 83 6.02 15.43 -13.40
N LEU A 84 7.35 15.28 -13.43
CA LEU A 84 8.31 16.39 -13.36
C LEU A 84 8.36 17.24 -14.64
N GLU A 85 7.73 16.79 -15.73
CA GLU A 85 7.58 17.58 -16.96
C GLU A 85 6.15 18.10 -17.09
N ILE A 86 5.16 17.24 -16.81
CA ILE A 86 3.74 17.56 -16.95
C ILE A 86 3.31 18.66 -15.98
N ILE A 87 3.67 18.55 -14.70
CA ILE A 87 3.19 19.49 -13.68
C ILE A 87 3.75 20.90 -13.92
N PRO A 88 5.07 21.11 -14.14
CA PRO A 88 5.58 22.45 -14.45
C PRO A 88 4.96 23.06 -15.72
N ASN A 89 4.69 22.25 -16.75
CA ASN A 89 4.03 22.72 -17.97
C ASN A 89 2.58 23.17 -17.70
N LEU A 90 1.82 22.41 -16.91
CA LEU A 90 0.48 22.81 -16.48
C LEU A 90 0.51 24.08 -15.62
N CYS A 91 1.52 24.21 -14.76
CA CYS A 91 1.70 25.39 -13.92
C CYS A 91 1.89 26.65 -14.76
N LYS A 92 2.77 26.60 -15.77
CA LYS A 92 2.97 27.72 -16.71
C LYS A 92 1.72 28.00 -17.55
N LYS A 93 1.08 26.96 -18.10
CA LYS A 93 -0.09 27.08 -18.98
C LYS A 93 -1.28 27.74 -18.28
N HIS A 94 -1.57 27.33 -17.05
CA HIS A 94 -2.77 27.75 -16.30
C HIS A 94 -2.49 28.79 -15.22
N ARG A 95 -1.24 29.29 -15.15
CA ARG A 95 -0.78 30.25 -14.12
C ARG A 95 -1.13 29.72 -12.72
N ILE A 96 -0.70 28.49 -12.42
CA ILE A 96 -0.91 27.89 -11.11
C ILE A 96 0.00 28.57 -10.09
N ASP A 97 -0.57 28.98 -8.96
CA ASP A 97 0.16 29.60 -7.85
C ASP A 97 0.49 28.57 -6.75
N LEU A 98 -0.42 27.59 -6.54
CA LEU A 98 -0.33 26.60 -5.46
C LEU A 98 -0.47 25.17 -5.99
N ILE A 99 0.49 24.32 -5.69
CA ILE A 99 0.43 22.87 -5.88
C ILE A 99 0.17 22.22 -4.53
N SER A 100 -0.94 21.52 -4.37
CA SER A 100 -1.30 20.78 -3.16
C SER A 100 -1.22 19.27 -3.40
N MET A 101 -0.71 18.53 -2.44
CA MET A 101 -0.63 17.06 -2.47
C MET A 101 -0.52 16.48 -1.06
N THR A 102 -0.70 15.17 -0.91
CA THR A 102 -0.38 14.48 0.35
C THR A 102 1.08 14.02 0.42
N SER A 103 1.64 14.00 1.62
CA SER A 103 2.97 13.44 1.89
C SER A 103 2.96 11.92 1.84
N HIS A 104 4.00 11.32 1.26
CA HIS A 104 4.19 9.87 1.21
C HIS A 104 5.64 9.51 1.61
N PRO A 105 5.86 8.48 2.44
CA PRO A 105 7.19 8.16 2.96
C PRO A 105 8.09 7.42 1.97
N GLY A 106 7.60 7.07 0.78
CA GLY A 106 8.44 6.44 -0.24
C GLY A 106 9.56 7.36 -0.76
N VAL A 107 10.74 6.79 -1.01
CA VAL A 107 11.94 7.56 -1.35
C VAL A 107 11.81 8.25 -2.71
N TYR A 108 11.28 7.55 -3.71
CA TYR A 108 11.10 8.13 -5.04
C TYR A 108 10.02 9.20 -5.03
N GLU A 109 8.94 9.00 -4.27
CA GLU A 109 7.86 9.96 -4.08
C GLU A 109 8.36 11.24 -3.42
N ARG A 110 9.21 11.14 -2.39
CA ARG A 110 9.85 12.31 -1.77
C ARG A 110 10.79 13.03 -2.72
N HIS A 111 11.60 12.30 -3.48
CA HIS A 111 12.48 12.91 -4.48
C HIS A 111 11.69 13.64 -5.58
N GLN A 112 10.55 13.12 -6.02
CA GLN A 112 9.69 13.81 -6.98
C GLN A 112 9.18 15.14 -6.41
N VAL A 113 8.71 15.19 -5.17
CA VAL A 113 8.27 16.46 -4.54
C VAL A 113 9.42 17.45 -4.40
N ALA A 114 10.58 16.99 -3.92
CA ALA A 114 11.76 17.86 -3.76
C ALA A 114 12.33 18.35 -5.10
N ASN A 115 12.18 17.59 -6.19
CA ASN A 115 12.52 18.03 -7.53
C ASN A 115 11.52 19.07 -8.04
N LEU A 116 10.23 18.82 -7.84
CA LEU A 116 9.17 19.73 -8.23
C LEU A 116 9.34 21.10 -7.55
N GLN A 117 9.56 21.11 -6.23
CA GLN A 117 9.84 22.33 -5.44
C GLN A 117 11.03 23.15 -5.98
N ARG A 118 12.01 22.51 -6.61
CA ARG A 118 13.18 23.19 -7.19
C ARG A 118 12.96 23.65 -8.64
N GLN A 119 11.98 23.08 -9.34
CA GLN A 119 11.75 23.29 -10.77
C GLN A 119 10.58 24.24 -11.07
N THR A 120 9.73 24.52 -10.09
CA THR A 120 8.59 25.44 -10.25
C THR A 120 8.71 26.61 -9.28
N ASP A 121 8.21 27.77 -9.72
CA ASP A 121 8.07 28.95 -8.87
C ASP A 121 6.75 28.93 -8.06
N CYS A 122 5.94 27.86 -8.21
CA CYS A 122 4.69 27.71 -7.49
C CYS A 122 4.97 27.36 -6.03
N GLU A 123 4.09 27.80 -5.14
CA GLU A 123 4.09 27.29 -3.78
C GLU A 123 3.71 25.80 -3.78
N VAL A 124 4.54 24.95 -3.16
CA VAL A 124 4.25 23.53 -3.02
C VAL A 124 3.87 23.25 -1.58
N GLN A 125 2.60 22.88 -1.38
CA GLN A 125 2.05 22.49 -0.09
C GLN A 125 1.87 20.97 -0.02
N THR A 126 2.40 20.38 1.05
CA THR A 126 2.18 18.97 1.39
C THR A 126 1.32 18.86 2.64
N ALA A 127 0.35 17.94 2.64
CA ALA A 127 -0.48 17.65 3.81
C ALA A 127 -0.33 16.19 4.25
N GLU A 128 -0.40 15.94 5.55
CA GLU A 128 -0.19 14.62 6.13
C GLU A 128 -1.53 13.87 6.31
N SER A 129 -1.71 12.77 5.58
CA SER A 129 -2.87 11.87 5.74
C SER A 129 -2.65 10.43 5.30
N PHE A 130 -1.41 10.04 4.96
CA PHE A 130 -1.10 8.66 4.59
C PHE A 130 -0.90 7.75 5.82
N THR A 131 -0.50 8.34 6.95
CA THR A 131 -0.26 7.69 8.25
C THR A 131 -1.36 8.05 9.27
N MET A 132 -1.53 7.19 10.28
CA MET A 132 -2.42 7.39 11.42
C MET A 132 -2.01 8.59 12.26
N PHE A 133 -0.70 8.79 12.40
CA PHE A 133 -0.12 9.86 13.20
C PHE A 133 0.51 10.93 12.31
N LEU A 134 0.55 12.15 12.82
CA LEU A 134 1.31 13.26 12.25
C LEU A 134 2.78 13.22 12.71
N GLU A 135 3.67 13.84 11.95
CA GLU A 135 5.09 13.99 12.28
C GLU A 135 5.30 14.68 13.62
N ASN A 136 4.48 15.68 13.96
CA ASN A 136 4.55 16.35 15.25
C ASN A 136 4.10 15.47 16.45
N GLN A 137 3.36 14.39 16.22
CA GLN A 137 3.01 13.40 17.24
C GLN A 137 4.10 12.32 17.40
N ILE A 138 4.94 12.14 16.38
CA ILE A 138 5.96 11.10 16.31
C ILE A 138 7.35 11.76 16.19
N PRO A 139 7.97 12.15 17.31
CA PRO A 139 9.20 12.94 17.31
C PRO A 139 10.46 12.09 17.08
N PHE A 140 10.36 10.98 16.33
CA PHE A 140 11.51 10.12 16.09
C PHE A 140 12.47 10.75 15.08
N GLN A 141 13.69 10.97 15.52
CA GLN A 141 14.84 11.16 14.64
C GLN A 141 15.52 9.82 14.34
N GLN A 142 16.50 9.81 13.44
CA GLN A 142 17.15 8.57 12.99
C GLN A 142 17.72 7.73 14.15
N ASP A 143 18.36 8.37 15.13
CA ASP A 143 19.01 7.69 16.25
C ASP A 143 18.03 7.29 17.36
N ASP A 144 16.84 7.89 17.38
CA ASP A 144 15.79 7.68 18.40
C ASP A 144 14.68 6.72 17.93
N PHE A 145 14.69 6.31 16.66
CA PHE A 145 13.66 5.42 16.14
C PHE A 145 13.69 4.04 16.81
N PRO A 146 12.55 3.54 17.32
CA PRO A 146 12.52 2.25 17.98
C PRO A 146 12.98 1.09 17.07
N ALA A 147 14.10 0.47 17.44
CA ALA A 147 14.72 -0.62 16.67
C ALA A 147 13.86 -1.90 16.53
N THR A 148 12.71 -2.00 17.22
CA THR A 148 11.76 -3.09 17.07
C THR A 148 10.32 -2.58 17.15
N PHE A 149 9.39 -3.26 16.47
CA PHE A 149 7.96 -2.97 16.56
C PHE A 149 7.43 -2.97 18.00
N THR A 150 7.89 -3.90 18.83
CA THR A 150 7.43 -3.95 20.24
C THR A 150 7.84 -2.70 21.01
N LYS A 151 9.03 -2.15 20.76
CA LYS A 151 9.46 -0.88 21.36
C LYS A 151 8.62 0.29 20.82
N PHE A 152 8.36 0.32 19.50
CA PHE A 152 7.48 1.32 18.88
C PHE A 152 6.07 1.29 19.49
N ARG A 153 5.41 0.12 19.51
CA ARG A 153 4.08 -0.05 20.11
C ARG A 153 4.05 0.42 21.56
N LYS A 154 5.00 -0.02 22.39
CA LYS A 154 5.09 0.39 23.80
C LYS A 154 5.30 1.89 23.96
N TYR A 155 6.02 2.54 23.04
CA TYR A 155 6.20 3.99 23.05
C TYR A 155 4.87 4.71 22.77
N ILE A 156 4.13 4.29 21.74
CA ILE A 156 2.80 4.84 21.42
C ILE A 156 1.85 4.69 22.61
N GLU A 157 1.79 3.48 23.19
CA GLU A 157 0.95 3.18 24.36
C GLU A 157 1.34 4.02 25.59
N LYS A 158 2.63 4.07 25.95
CA LYS A 158 3.13 4.79 27.13
C LYS A 158 2.87 6.30 27.04
N ASN A 159 3.01 6.88 25.85
CA ASN A 159 2.83 8.31 25.63
C ASN A 159 1.39 8.69 25.25
N HIS A 160 0.45 7.73 25.25
CA HIS A 160 -0.95 7.95 24.90
C HIS A 160 -1.12 8.66 23.54
N ILE A 161 -0.31 8.29 22.56
CA ILE A 161 -0.38 8.88 21.22
C ILE A 161 -1.58 8.28 20.50
N LEU A 162 -2.60 9.10 20.27
CA LEU A 162 -3.84 8.69 19.62
C LEU A 162 -3.77 8.93 18.10
N PRO A 163 -4.36 8.04 17.29
CA PRO A 163 -4.56 8.30 15.87
C PRO A 163 -5.28 9.62 15.64
N CYS A 164 -4.93 10.35 14.59
CA CYS A 164 -5.70 11.52 14.20
C CYS A 164 -7.11 11.11 13.74
N PHE A 165 -8.11 11.89 14.13
CA PHE A 165 -9.45 11.73 13.60
C PHE A 165 -9.49 12.09 12.10
N PRO A 166 -10.25 11.34 11.28
CA PRO A 166 -10.44 11.69 9.89
C PRO A 166 -11.20 13.02 9.77
N ILE A 167 -10.83 13.83 8.79
CA ILE A 167 -11.53 15.09 8.50
C ILE A 167 -12.59 14.92 7.41
N CYS A 168 -13.63 15.75 7.45
CA CYS A 168 -14.61 15.82 6.38
C CYS A 168 -13.99 16.39 5.09
N ALA A 169 -14.53 15.99 3.94
CA ALA A 169 -14.28 16.69 2.69
C ALA A 169 -14.78 18.14 2.79
N PRO A 170 -14.17 19.10 2.07
CA PRO A 170 -14.65 20.48 2.10
C PRO A 170 -16.04 20.60 1.48
N ASP A 171 -16.88 21.46 2.07
CA ASP A 171 -18.23 21.73 1.56
C ASP A 171 -18.20 22.40 0.17
N ASP A 172 -17.20 23.26 -0.06
CA ASP A 172 -17.00 23.99 -1.31
C ASP A 172 -15.67 23.61 -1.98
N TYR A 173 -15.73 23.37 -3.28
CA TYR A 173 -14.58 23.15 -4.15
C TYR A 173 -14.30 24.39 -5.02
N PRO A 174 -13.02 24.68 -5.34
CA PRO A 174 -12.66 25.76 -6.27
C PRO A 174 -13.32 25.58 -7.64
N GLN A 175 -13.54 26.65 -8.39
CA GLN A 175 -14.03 26.50 -9.77
C GLN A 175 -13.07 25.68 -10.63
N ARG A 176 -13.60 24.81 -11.48
CA ARG A 176 -12.79 23.97 -12.36
C ARG A 176 -12.00 24.81 -13.37
N ILE A 177 -10.70 24.51 -13.52
CA ILE A 177 -9.91 24.93 -14.68
C ILE A 177 -10.04 23.87 -15.76
N THR A 178 -10.45 24.26 -16.97
CA THR A 178 -10.64 23.33 -18.09
C THR A 178 -9.30 22.99 -18.74
N GLU A 179 -8.89 21.71 -18.65
CA GLU A 179 -7.77 21.14 -19.39
C GLU A 179 -8.31 20.16 -20.45
N SER A 180 -7.93 20.38 -21.72
CA SER A 180 -8.55 19.73 -22.89
C SER A 180 -7.97 18.36 -23.25
N SER A 181 -6.77 18.01 -22.78
CA SER A 181 -6.19 16.69 -23.05
C SER A 181 -6.34 15.79 -21.83
N ASP A 182 -7.23 14.81 -21.94
CA ASP A 182 -7.45 13.75 -20.97
C ASP A 182 -7.11 12.43 -21.66
N SER A 183 -6.14 11.69 -21.13
CA SER A 183 -5.63 10.48 -21.78
C SER A 183 -6.35 9.20 -21.33
N PHE A 184 -7.40 9.33 -20.53
CA PHE A 184 -7.95 8.21 -19.76
C PHE A 184 -9.38 7.79 -20.14
N ASP A 185 -10.12 8.62 -20.87
CA ASP A 185 -11.52 8.33 -21.24
C ASP A 185 -11.67 7.01 -22.06
N ASP A 186 -10.61 6.53 -22.72
CA ASP A 186 -10.64 5.37 -23.65
C ASP A 186 -10.02 4.05 -23.12
N GLN A 187 -9.63 3.95 -21.84
CA GLN A 187 -9.09 2.68 -21.33
C GLN A 187 -10.20 1.62 -21.21
N GLU A 188 -9.93 0.34 -21.45
CA GLU A 188 -10.89 -0.73 -21.13
C GLU A 188 -10.45 -1.47 -19.85
N PHE A 189 -11.42 -2.00 -19.10
CA PHE A 189 -11.15 -2.89 -17.98
C PHE A 189 -10.93 -4.29 -18.53
N ILE A 190 -9.73 -4.82 -18.37
CA ILE A 190 -9.31 -6.07 -19.06
C ILE A 190 -9.32 -7.25 -18.09
N PHE A 191 -9.25 -7.00 -16.78
CA PHE A 191 -9.14 -8.04 -15.77
C PHE A 191 -10.30 -8.02 -14.77
N ASP A 192 -10.85 -9.20 -14.51
CA ASP A 192 -11.76 -9.40 -13.39
C ASP A 192 -10.96 -9.46 -12.08
N LEU A 193 -11.14 -8.44 -11.24
CA LEU A 193 -10.49 -8.36 -9.92
C LEU A 193 -11.36 -8.92 -8.80
N ARG A 194 -12.56 -9.45 -9.09
CA ARG A 194 -13.51 -9.84 -8.06
C ARG A 194 -12.87 -10.78 -7.03
N PRO A 195 -13.16 -10.56 -5.74
CA PRO A 195 -14.13 -9.59 -5.21
C PRO A 195 -13.57 -8.17 -5.01
N TYR A 196 -12.32 -7.86 -5.38
CA TYR A 196 -11.81 -6.49 -5.35
C TYR A 196 -12.48 -5.62 -6.43
N ARG A 197 -12.69 -4.36 -6.07
CA ARG A 197 -13.05 -3.27 -6.97
C ARG A 197 -12.34 -2.01 -6.49
N GLY A 198 -11.61 -1.34 -7.36
CA GLY A 198 -10.92 -0.09 -7.03
C GLY A 198 -11.90 1.04 -6.71
N GLY A 199 -11.52 1.93 -5.79
CA GLY A 199 -12.33 3.07 -5.41
C GLY A 199 -12.60 3.25 -3.91
N GLU A 200 -12.86 4.50 -3.50
CA GLU A 200 -13.26 4.90 -2.16
C GLU A 200 -14.63 4.32 -1.73
N ASP A 201 -15.65 4.32 -2.59
CA ASP A 201 -16.97 3.77 -2.23
C ASP A 201 -16.87 2.25 -2.02
N SER A 202 -16.09 1.57 -2.87
CA SER A 202 -15.79 0.15 -2.72
C SER A 202 -15.01 -0.16 -1.43
N ALA A 203 -14.09 0.72 -1.03
CA ALA A 203 -13.37 0.61 0.24
C ALA A 203 -14.30 0.76 1.45
N ASN A 204 -15.16 1.78 1.42
CA ASN A 204 -16.15 2.04 2.48
C ASN A 204 -17.18 0.93 2.57
N PHE A 205 -17.60 0.35 1.43
CA PHE A 205 -18.43 -0.85 1.41
C PHE A 205 -17.74 -2.00 2.14
N GLN A 206 -16.49 -2.34 1.80
CA GLN A 206 -15.77 -3.43 2.46
C GLN A 206 -15.56 -3.16 3.95
N LEU A 207 -15.23 -1.92 4.35
CA LEU A 207 -15.13 -1.52 5.75
C LEU A 207 -16.45 -1.80 6.48
N ASN A 208 -17.58 -1.33 5.93
CA ASN A 208 -18.91 -1.55 6.51
C ASN A 208 -19.30 -3.04 6.56
N GLN A 209 -18.98 -3.80 5.52
CA GLN A 209 -19.25 -5.24 5.48
C GLN A 209 -18.48 -5.97 6.59
N TYR A 210 -17.20 -5.65 6.77
CA TYR A 210 -16.34 -6.34 7.72
C TYR A 210 -16.66 -5.98 9.18
N PHE A 211 -16.85 -4.69 9.47
CA PHE A 211 -17.12 -4.20 10.83
C PHE A 211 -18.58 -4.39 11.23
N TRP A 212 -19.52 -3.92 10.41
CA TRP A 212 -20.91 -3.72 10.85
C TRP A 212 -21.90 -4.75 10.33
N LYS A 213 -21.79 -5.20 9.07
CA LYS A 213 -22.74 -6.19 8.55
C LYS A 213 -22.43 -7.60 9.02
N SER A 214 -21.15 -7.98 9.02
CA SER A 214 -20.74 -9.34 9.36
C SER A 214 -20.12 -9.47 10.76
N HIS A 215 -19.81 -8.36 11.44
CA HIS A 215 -19.16 -8.34 12.75
C HIS A 215 -17.87 -9.18 12.85
N ARG A 216 -17.20 -9.44 11.73
CA ARG A 216 -16.05 -10.36 11.65
C ARG A 216 -14.81 -9.83 12.34
N VAL A 217 -14.74 -8.52 12.59
CA VAL A 217 -13.68 -7.92 13.39
C VAL A 217 -13.57 -8.56 14.79
N LYS A 218 -14.66 -9.09 15.37
CA LYS A 218 -14.65 -9.80 16.67
C LYS A 218 -13.86 -11.12 16.66
N ASN A 219 -13.69 -11.73 15.48
CA ASN A 219 -12.99 -12.99 15.31
C ASN A 219 -11.65 -12.82 14.59
N TYR A 220 -11.14 -11.58 14.49
CA TYR A 220 -9.97 -11.26 13.68
C TYR A 220 -8.72 -12.00 14.17
N LYS A 221 -8.46 -12.05 15.48
CA LYS A 221 -7.26 -12.67 16.05
C LYS A 221 -7.18 -14.16 15.71
N GLU A 222 -8.32 -14.84 15.75
CA GLU A 222 -8.46 -16.27 15.48
C GLU A 222 -8.34 -16.57 13.97
N THR A 223 -8.91 -15.70 13.13
CA THR A 223 -9.07 -15.98 11.69
C THR A 223 -7.93 -15.45 10.81
N ARG A 224 -7.19 -14.41 11.25
CA ARG A 224 -6.20 -13.69 10.42
C ARG A 224 -5.08 -14.52 9.80
N ASN A 225 -4.83 -15.74 10.27
CA ASN A 225 -3.83 -16.64 9.73
C ASN A 225 -4.37 -17.56 8.60
N GLY A 226 -5.63 -17.40 8.17
CA GLY A 226 -6.17 -18.14 7.02
C GLY A 226 -5.36 -17.91 5.74
N PHE A 227 -5.39 -18.90 4.83
CA PHE A 227 -4.71 -18.81 3.54
C PHE A 227 -5.59 -18.26 2.42
N ASP A 228 -6.85 -18.66 2.40
CA ASP A 228 -7.76 -18.42 1.27
C ASP A 228 -9.18 -18.12 1.74
N GLY A 229 -9.97 -17.49 0.89
CA GLY A 229 -11.31 -17.00 1.20
C GLY A 229 -11.35 -15.57 1.72
N TRP A 230 -12.40 -14.82 1.39
CA TRP A 230 -12.47 -13.38 1.64
C TRP A 230 -12.50 -13.01 3.13
N ASN A 231 -13.13 -13.86 3.95
CA ASN A 231 -13.73 -13.44 5.22
C ASN A 231 -12.82 -13.56 6.46
N PHE A 232 -11.63 -14.15 6.33
CA PHE A 232 -10.76 -14.41 7.48
C PHE A 232 -9.94 -13.18 7.91
N SER A 233 -10.00 -12.09 7.16
CA SER A 233 -9.32 -10.82 7.50
C SER A 233 -10.10 -9.64 6.93
N SER A 234 -9.68 -8.41 7.24
CA SER A 234 -10.37 -7.19 6.80
C SER A 234 -10.36 -6.98 5.29
N ARG A 235 -9.34 -7.52 4.58
CA ARG A 235 -9.12 -7.33 3.14
C ARG A 235 -8.94 -5.87 2.69
N LEU A 236 -8.67 -4.96 3.62
CA LEU A 236 -8.58 -3.51 3.35
C LEU A 236 -7.26 -3.07 2.69
N SER A 237 -6.28 -3.96 2.55
CA SER A 237 -4.91 -3.61 2.18
C SER A 237 -4.78 -2.92 0.82
N ALA A 238 -5.55 -3.36 -0.20
CA ALA A 238 -5.50 -2.75 -1.54
C ALA A 238 -5.93 -1.28 -1.53
N TRP A 239 -7.04 -0.98 -0.85
CA TRP A 239 -7.57 0.38 -0.71
C TRP A 239 -6.72 1.25 0.22
N LEU A 240 -6.07 0.67 1.24
CA LEU A 240 -5.12 1.39 2.09
C LEU A 240 -3.82 1.75 1.34
N ALA A 241 -3.39 0.92 0.38
CA ALA A 241 -2.13 1.10 -0.35
C ALA A 241 -2.21 2.23 -1.39
N ASN A 242 -3.31 2.34 -2.15
CA ASN A 242 -3.52 3.44 -3.10
C ASN A 242 -4.25 4.65 -2.49
N GLY A 243 -4.65 4.56 -1.22
CA GLY A 243 -5.29 5.63 -0.47
C GLY A 243 -6.77 5.85 -0.77
N SER A 244 -7.46 4.89 -1.39
CA SER A 244 -8.93 4.89 -1.51
C SER A 244 -9.64 4.93 -0.15
N ILE A 245 -8.98 4.46 0.91
CA ILE A 245 -9.43 4.68 2.30
C ILE A 245 -8.27 5.15 3.16
N SER A 246 -8.52 6.13 4.03
CA SER A 246 -7.55 6.56 5.01
C SER A 246 -7.39 5.53 6.12
N VAL A 247 -6.17 5.33 6.59
CA VAL A 247 -5.91 4.56 7.81
C VAL A 247 -6.56 5.21 9.05
N ARG A 248 -6.73 6.54 9.05
CA ARG A 248 -7.44 7.28 10.11
C ARG A 248 -8.92 6.92 10.15
N THR A 249 -9.54 6.77 8.98
CA THR A 249 -10.93 6.29 8.88
C THR A 249 -11.07 4.88 9.45
N VAL A 250 -10.15 3.97 9.12
CA VAL A 250 -10.18 2.60 9.67
C VAL A 250 -9.98 2.60 11.19
N ALA A 251 -9.05 3.42 11.70
CA ALA A 251 -8.77 3.52 13.13
C ALA A 251 -9.96 4.12 13.91
N ALA A 252 -10.54 5.21 13.41
CA ALA A 252 -11.74 5.83 13.99
C ALA A 252 -12.93 4.87 13.98
N GLU A 253 -13.09 4.08 12.91
CA GLU A 253 -14.20 3.14 12.83
C GLU A 253 -14.00 1.91 13.72
N LEU A 254 -12.76 1.50 13.96
CA LEU A 254 -12.43 0.54 15.00
C LEU A 254 -12.75 1.06 16.40
N GLU A 255 -12.40 2.31 16.70
CA GLU A 255 -12.75 2.94 17.97
C GLU A 255 -14.27 3.04 18.18
N ASN A 256 -15.03 3.45 17.16
CA ASN A 256 -16.49 3.49 17.22
C ASN A 256 -17.09 2.08 17.40
N TYR A 257 -16.50 1.06 16.78
CA TYR A 257 -16.91 -0.33 16.98
C TYR A 257 -16.66 -0.78 18.43
N GLU A 258 -15.46 -0.54 18.97
CA GLU A 258 -15.10 -0.85 20.35
C GLU A 258 -16.00 -0.10 21.35
N TYR A 259 -16.37 1.15 21.07
CA TYR A 259 -17.30 1.93 21.89
C TYR A 259 -18.69 1.27 21.99
N ARG A 260 -19.22 0.72 20.88
CA ARG A 260 -20.57 0.12 20.84
C ARG A 260 -20.62 -1.34 21.26
N HIS A 261 -19.54 -2.10 21.04
CA HIS A 261 -19.54 -3.55 21.22
C HIS A 261 -18.52 -4.06 22.24
N GLY A 262 -17.74 -3.15 22.84
CA GLY A 262 -16.64 -3.49 23.73
C GLY A 262 -15.35 -3.76 22.97
N LYS A 263 -14.23 -3.46 23.64
CA LYS A 263 -12.88 -3.81 23.20
C LYS A 263 -12.55 -5.24 23.62
N ASP A 264 -11.92 -5.99 22.71
CA ASP A 264 -11.50 -7.37 22.91
C ASP A 264 -10.12 -7.65 22.29
N GLU A 265 -9.66 -8.90 22.38
CA GLU A 265 -8.35 -9.28 21.84
C GLU A 265 -8.27 -9.20 20.30
N SER A 266 -9.41 -9.31 19.60
CA SER A 266 -9.49 -9.32 18.14
C SER A 266 -9.47 -7.92 17.53
N THR A 267 -10.26 -7.01 18.11
CA THR A 267 -10.21 -5.57 17.83
C THR A 267 -8.82 -5.01 18.14
N GLN A 268 -8.23 -5.38 19.29
CA GLN A 268 -6.85 -5.03 19.61
C GLN A 268 -5.83 -5.61 18.62
N ALA A 269 -6.00 -6.86 18.18
CA ALA A 269 -5.13 -7.46 17.18
C ALA A 269 -5.20 -6.72 15.85
N LEU A 270 -6.38 -6.24 15.42
CA LEU A 270 -6.49 -5.43 14.21
C LEU A 270 -5.76 -4.09 14.35
N TYR A 271 -5.91 -3.42 15.51
CA TYR A 271 -5.18 -2.18 15.80
C TYR A 271 -3.65 -2.39 15.75
N PHE A 272 -3.14 -3.51 16.28
CA PHE A 272 -1.71 -3.82 16.20
C PHE A 272 -1.20 -4.02 14.77
N GLU A 273 -2.04 -4.50 13.87
CA GLU A 273 -1.68 -4.67 12.46
C GLU A 273 -1.69 -3.33 11.71
N LEU A 274 -2.56 -2.38 12.10
CA LEU A 274 -2.46 -0.99 11.66
C LEU A 274 -1.17 -0.33 12.19
N LEU A 275 -0.77 -0.61 13.44
CA LEU A 275 0.51 -0.14 13.98
C LEU A 275 1.72 -0.76 13.27
N TRP A 276 1.62 -2.00 12.77
CA TRP A 276 2.68 -2.59 11.95
C TRP A 276 2.84 -1.84 10.63
N ARG A 277 1.72 -1.48 9.97
CA ARG A 277 1.75 -0.59 8.80
C ARG A 277 2.46 0.71 9.17
N GLU A 278 2.04 1.39 10.23
CA GLU A 278 2.69 2.63 10.72
C GLU A 278 4.19 2.45 10.93
N TYR A 279 4.59 1.41 11.65
CA TYR A 279 5.99 1.17 11.95
C TYR A 279 6.85 1.11 10.69
N PHE A 280 6.36 0.46 9.62
CA PHE A 280 7.07 0.42 8.35
C PHE A 280 7.04 1.75 7.60
N GLN A 281 5.95 2.53 7.68
CA GLN A 281 5.90 3.88 7.09
C GLN A 281 6.97 4.80 7.71
N TRP A 282 7.06 4.81 9.04
CA TRP A 282 8.07 5.61 9.77
C TRP A 282 9.48 5.08 9.53
N MET A 283 9.67 3.76 9.48
CA MET A 283 10.94 3.15 9.12
C MET A 283 11.42 3.59 7.73
N MET A 284 10.53 3.63 6.74
CA MET A 284 10.83 4.11 5.38
C MET A 284 11.12 5.62 5.38
N ASN A 285 10.40 6.39 6.19
CA ASN A 285 10.67 7.82 6.34
C ASN A 285 12.09 8.09 6.83
N ILE A 286 12.50 7.35 7.87
CA ILE A 286 13.74 7.58 8.61
C ILE A 286 14.96 6.97 7.90
N HIS A 287 14.88 5.72 7.44
CA HIS A 287 16.03 5.04 6.86
C HIS A 287 16.17 5.24 5.35
N GLY A 288 15.11 5.72 4.68
CA GLY A 288 15.13 6.05 3.27
C GLY A 288 15.67 4.93 2.38
N SER A 289 16.66 5.24 1.54
CA SER A 289 17.18 4.31 0.53
C SER A 289 17.83 3.04 1.10
N LYS A 290 18.20 3.02 2.39
CA LYS A 290 18.67 1.81 3.09
C LYS A 290 17.60 0.71 3.10
N MET A 291 16.32 1.07 2.92
CA MET A 291 15.21 0.11 2.80
C MET A 291 15.28 -0.77 1.54
N PHE A 292 16.07 -0.37 0.53
CA PHE A 292 16.21 -1.11 -0.74
C PHE A 292 17.57 -1.78 -0.92
N GLN A 293 18.50 -1.54 0.00
CA GLN A 293 19.87 -2.05 -0.11
C GLN A 293 19.93 -3.52 0.31
N PHE A 294 20.81 -4.29 -0.34
CA PHE A 294 20.99 -5.71 -0.05
C PHE A 294 21.24 -6.01 1.44
N ALA A 295 22.04 -5.15 2.10
CA ALA A 295 22.41 -5.26 3.50
C ALA A 295 21.34 -4.74 4.48
N GLY A 296 20.23 -4.19 3.95
CA GLY A 296 19.11 -3.61 4.71
C GLY A 296 19.48 -2.50 5.68
N ILE A 297 18.58 -2.17 6.60
CA ILE A 297 18.81 -1.14 7.63
C ILE A 297 19.90 -1.55 8.63
N LYS A 298 20.12 -2.87 8.81
CA LYS A 298 21.21 -3.40 9.65
C LYS A 298 22.60 -3.26 9.03
N GLN A 299 22.69 -2.94 7.73
CA GLN A 299 23.95 -2.82 7.00
C GLN A 299 24.85 -4.07 7.12
N LYS A 300 24.22 -5.24 7.27
CA LYS A 300 24.89 -6.55 7.30
C LYS A 300 24.47 -7.34 6.07
N ARG A 301 25.43 -7.71 5.23
CA ARG A 301 25.15 -8.50 4.02
C ARG A 301 24.67 -9.91 4.39
N PRO A 302 23.52 -10.37 3.88
CA PRO A 302 23.10 -11.76 4.04
C PRO A 302 23.97 -12.67 3.14
N LEU A 303 23.92 -13.97 3.39
CA LEU A 303 24.67 -14.99 2.63
C LEU A 303 23.95 -15.42 1.34
N THR A 304 22.89 -14.72 0.95
CA THR A 304 22.09 -15.02 -0.24
C THR A 304 22.74 -14.46 -1.51
N SER A 305 22.36 -14.99 -2.67
CA SER A 305 22.82 -14.53 -3.98
C SER A 305 21.71 -14.64 -5.01
N PHE A 306 21.94 -14.21 -6.25
CA PHE A 306 20.98 -14.48 -7.31
C PHE A 306 21.25 -15.87 -7.91
N TYR A 307 20.30 -16.78 -7.71
CA TYR A 307 20.30 -18.11 -8.31
C TYR A 307 19.08 -18.24 -9.26
N SER A 308 19.31 -18.15 -10.56
CA SER A 308 18.25 -18.00 -11.56
C SER A 308 17.26 -19.17 -11.59
N GLN A 309 17.75 -20.40 -11.48
CA GLN A 309 16.90 -21.59 -11.51
C GLN A 309 15.98 -21.67 -10.28
N GLN A 310 16.53 -21.41 -9.10
CA GLN A 310 15.81 -21.40 -7.83
C GLN A 310 14.80 -20.25 -7.77
N TYR A 311 15.18 -19.07 -8.26
CA TYR A 311 14.26 -17.94 -8.38
C TYR A 311 13.09 -18.27 -9.31
N LYS A 312 13.37 -18.86 -10.48
CA LYS A 312 12.34 -19.22 -11.45
C LYS A 312 11.39 -20.29 -10.92
N SER A 313 11.89 -21.31 -10.23
CA SER A 313 11.01 -22.33 -9.63
C SER A 313 10.14 -21.76 -8.51
N TRP A 314 10.64 -20.80 -7.73
CA TRP A 314 9.83 -20.07 -6.77
C TRP A 314 8.76 -19.22 -7.45
N GLU A 315 9.13 -18.45 -8.46
CA GLU A 315 8.23 -17.58 -9.24
C GLU A 315 7.08 -18.38 -9.88
N GLU A 316 7.40 -19.54 -10.46
CA GLU A 316 6.44 -20.40 -11.15
C GLU A 316 5.65 -21.32 -10.21
N GLY A 317 6.05 -21.40 -8.94
CA GLY A 317 5.47 -22.33 -7.97
C GLY A 317 5.72 -23.79 -8.35
N THR A 318 6.98 -24.12 -8.64
CA THR A 318 7.48 -25.46 -9.03
C THR A 318 8.68 -25.90 -8.16
N THR A 319 8.78 -25.38 -6.93
CA THR A 319 9.77 -25.79 -5.93
C THR A 319 9.45 -27.18 -5.35
N ASP A 320 10.35 -27.73 -4.56
CA ASP A 320 10.12 -28.97 -3.80
C ASP A 320 9.13 -28.80 -2.63
N TYR A 321 8.59 -27.60 -2.41
CA TYR A 321 7.74 -27.25 -1.27
C TYR A 321 6.30 -26.95 -1.70
N PRO A 322 5.35 -27.90 -1.57
CA PRO A 322 3.98 -27.74 -2.08
C PRO A 322 3.23 -26.52 -1.54
N ILE A 323 3.40 -26.19 -0.25
CA ILE A 323 2.76 -25.02 0.36
C ILE A 323 3.27 -23.70 -0.23
N VAL A 324 4.55 -23.64 -0.61
CA VAL A 324 5.15 -22.47 -1.26
C VAL A 324 4.62 -22.35 -2.69
N ASN A 325 4.55 -23.48 -3.41
CA ASN A 325 4.00 -23.53 -4.77
C ASN A 325 2.56 -23.02 -4.81
N ALA A 326 1.72 -23.44 -3.85
CA ALA A 326 0.36 -22.97 -3.71
C ALA A 326 0.28 -21.45 -3.47
N CYS A 327 1.12 -20.91 -2.58
CA CYS A 327 1.20 -19.47 -2.32
C CYS A 327 1.59 -18.67 -3.59
N MET A 328 2.62 -19.13 -4.31
CA MET A 328 3.14 -18.42 -5.47
C MET A 328 2.17 -18.45 -6.64
N ARG A 329 1.46 -19.57 -6.84
CA ARG A 329 0.39 -19.67 -7.83
C ARG A 329 -0.81 -18.79 -7.46
N GLN A 330 -1.24 -18.77 -6.19
CA GLN A 330 -2.29 -17.84 -5.75
C GLN A 330 -1.91 -16.39 -6.06
N LEU A 331 -0.68 -15.97 -5.73
CA LEU A 331 -0.19 -14.62 -6.00
C LEU A 331 -0.20 -14.32 -7.51
N LYS A 332 0.34 -15.22 -8.33
CA LYS A 332 0.41 -15.06 -9.80
C LYS A 332 -0.96 -14.95 -10.47
N HIS A 333 -1.96 -15.66 -9.95
CA HIS A 333 -3.29 -15.71 -10.55
C HIS A 333 -4.28 -14.69 -10.00
N THR A 334 -4.07 -14.17 -8.79
CA THR A 334 -5.03 -13.26 -8.14
C THR A 334 -4.45 -11.89 -7.78
N GLY A 335 -3.12 -11.72 -7.86
CA GLY A 335 -2.44 -10.51 -7.39
C GLY A 335 -2.52 -10.33 -5.88
N TRP A 336 -2.95 -11.33 -5.12
CA TRP A 336 -3.09 -11.23 -3.67
C TRP A 336 -2.59 -12.50 -2.98
N LEU A 337 -2.00 -12.32 -1.80
CA LEU A 337 -1.54 -13.42 -0.96
C LEU A 337 -1.78 -13.09 0.52
N SER A 338 -2.18 -14.10 1.30
CA SER A 338 -2.40 -13.96 2.75
C SER A 338 -1.12 -13.60 3.47
N ASN A 339 -1.22 -12.91 4.61
CA ASN A 339 -0.04 -12.57 5.41
C ASN A 339 0.80 -13.81 5.76
N ARG A 340 0.12 -14.92 6.11
CA ARG A 340 0.77 -16.22 6.37
C ARG A 340 1.48 -16.74 5.12
N GLY A 341 0.82 -16.72 3.96
CA GLY A 341 1.40 -17.13 2.69
C GLY A 341 2.61 -16.27 2.28
N ARG A 342 2.55 -14.95 2.49
CA ARG A 342 3.67 -14.03 2.23
C ARG A 342 4.89 -14.38 3.07
N GLN A 343 4.70 -14.64 4.37
CA GLN A 343 5.79 -15.05 5.27
C GLN A 343 6.43 -16.38 4.85
N ILE A 344 5.60 -17.37 4.47
CA ILE A 344 6.05 -18.68 4.00
C ILE A 344 6.85 -18.55 2.69
N ALA A 345 6.30 -17.84 1.70
CA ALA A 345 6.93 -17.65 0.41
C ALA A 345 8.28 -16.92 0.53
N ALA A 346 8.33 -15.84 1.30
CA ALA A 346 9.55 -15.08 1.51
C ALA A 346 10.59 -15.86 2.34
N SER A 347 10.16 -16.61 3.37
CA SER A 347 11.05 -17.49 4.14
C SER A 347 11.67 -18.57 3.25
N CYS A 348 10.90 -19.19 2.37
CA CYS A 348 11.43 -20.20 1.43
C CYS A 348 12.47 -19.58 0.50
N LEU A 349 12.16 -18.44 -0.12
CA LEU A 349 13.06 -17.76 -1.05
C LEU A 349 14.42 -17.44 -0.42
N VAL A 350 14.43 -16.93 0.81
CA VAL A 350 15.66 -16.55 1.51
C VAL A 350 16.39 -17.77 2.08
N ASN A 351 15.68 -18.63 2.82
CA ASN A 351 16.32 -19.61 3.70
C ASN A 351 16.55 -20.97 3.02
N GLU A 352 15.62 -21.42 2.18
CA GLU A 352 15.73 -22.72 1.50
C GLU A 352 16.43 -22.58 0.15
N LEU A 353 16.09 -21.52 -0.58
CA LEU A 353 16.58 -21.29 -1.93
C LEU A 353 17.84 -20.42 -1.98
N GLY A 354 18.17 -19.75 -0.86
CA GLY A 354 19.35 -18.89 -0.76
C GLY A 354 19.32 -17.66 -1.67
N VAL A 355 18.15 -17.28 -2.18
CA VAL A 355 18.03 -16.21 -3.18
C VAL A 355 18.02 -14.83 -2.53
N ASP A 356 18.63 -13.85 -3.19
CA ASP A 356 18.60 -12.45 -2.81
C ASP A 356 17.15 -11.97 -2.67
N TRP A 357 16.82 -11.56 -1.46
CA TRP A 357 15.47 -11.16 -1.04
C TRP A 357 14.87 -10.04 -1.89
N ARG A 358 15.72 -9.20 -2.52
CA ARG A 358 15.28 -8.08 -3.34
C ARG A 358 14.56 -8.53 -4.62
N PHE A 359 14.89 -9.73 -5.14
CA PHE A 359 14.16 -10.32 -6.26
C PHE A 359 12.73 -10.72 -5.85
N GLY A 360 12.59 -11.34 -4.68
CA GLY A 360 11.26 -11.63 -4.12
C GLY A 360 10.46 -10.36 -3.81
N ALA A 361 11.11 -9.33 -3.25
CA ALA A 361 10.48 -8.04 -3.00
C ALA A 361 10.00 -7.34 -4.27
N ALA A 362 10.79 -7.38 -5.35
CA ALA A 362 10.43 -6.84 -6.66
C ALA A 362 9.31 -7.64 -7.33
N TYR A 363 9.31 -8.98 -7.21
CA TYR A 363 8.21 -9.80 -7.70
C TYR A 363 6.90 -9.47 -6.97
N PHE A 364 6.96 -9.29 -5.65
CA PHE A 364 5.79 -8.85 -4.86
C PHE A 364 5.36 -7.43 -5.24
N GLU A 365 6.30 -6.52 -5.50
CA GLU A 365 6.00 -5.20 -6.04
C GLU A 365 5.27 -5.28 -7.38
N GLN A 366 5.64 -6.20 -8.28
CA GLN A 366 4.93 -6.38 -9.53
C GLN A 366 3.53 -6.98 -9.35
N GLN A 367 3.41 -8.06 -8.56
CA GLN A 367 2.19 -8.87 -8.52
C GLN A 367 1.12 -8.33 -7.57
N LEU A 368 1.51 -7.75 -6.43
CA LEU A 368 0.56 -7.41 -5.37
C LEU A 368 -0.38 -6.27 -5.78
N ILE A 369 -1.68 -6.54 -5.73
CA ILE A 369 -2.75 -5.54 -5.82
C ILE A 369 -2.65 -4.51 -4.69
N ASP A 370 -2.12 -4.91 -3.54
CA ASP A 370 -1.96 -4.11 -2.34
C ASP A 370 -0.51 -3.74 -2.02
N PHE A 371 0.33 -3.64 -3.04
CA PHE A 371 1.71 -3.20 -2.86
C PHE A 371 1.77 -1.82 -2.20
N ASP A 372 2.41 -1.78 -1.04
CA ASP A 372 2.80 -0.59 -0.30
C ASP A 372 4.32 -0.67 -0.09
N VAL A 373 5.06 0.36 -0.51
CA VAL A 373 6.53 0.31 -0.57
C VAL A 373 7.16 0.10 0.81
N ALA A 374 6.63 0.75 1.84
CA ALA A 374 7.13 0.62 3.21
C ALA A 374 6.86 -0.79 3.75
N SER A 375 5.61 -1.24 3.65
CA SER A 375 5.15 -2.51 4.19
C SER A 375 5.79 -3.69 3.46
N ASN A 376 5.93 -3.64 2.14
CA ASN A 376 6.57 -4.69 1.36
C ASN A 376 8.06 -4.81 1.73
N PHE A 377 8.84 -3.76 1.53
CA PHE A 377 10.29 -3.81 1.76
C PHE A 377 10.62 -3.99 3.24
N GLY A 378 9.83 -3.43 4.16
CA GLY A 378 9.97 -3.64 5.59
C GLY A 378 9.78 -5.10 6.01
N ASN A 379 8.72 -5.76 5.53
CA ASN A 379 8.49 -7.19 5.80
C ASN A 379 9.55 -8.08 5.14
N TRP A 380 9.97 -7.78 3.92
CA TRP A 380 11.03 -8.54 3.24
C TRP A 380 12.37 -8.43 3.99
N GLN A 381 12.76 -7.25 4.43
CA GLN A 381 13.95 -7.10 5.28
C GLN A 381 13.83 -7.84 6.61
N TYR A 382 12.64 -7.81 7.21
CA TYR A 382 12.36 -8.52 8.46
C TYR A 382 12.62 -10.03 8.30
N LEU A 383 12.14 -10.63 7.22
CA LEU A 383 12.30 -12.06 6.93
C LEU A 383 13.72 -12.41 6.46
N ALA A 384 14.36 -11.51 5.70
CA ALA A 384 15.74 -11.68 5.25
C ALA A 384 16.80 -11.47 6.36
N GLY A 385 16.37 -11.11 7.58
CA GLY A 385 17.27 -10.91 8.72
C GLY A 385 18.08 -9.61 8.68
N VAL A 386 17.84 -8.74 7.69
CA VAL A 386 18.51 -7.45 7.48
C VAL A 386 17.68 -6.25 7.97
N GLY A 387 16.45 -6.51 8.45
CA GLY A 387 15.49 -5.54 8.98
C GLY A 387 15.43 -5.49 10.51
N ALA A 388 14.37 -4.87 11.04
CA ALA A 388 14.13 -4.68 12.49
C ALA A 388 13.61 -5.93 13.23
N ASP A 389 14.21 -7.09 12.96
CA ASP A 389 13.99 -8.28 13.78
C ASP A 389 15.07 -8.39 14.88
N PRO A 390 14.71 -8.37 16.17
CA PRO A 390 15.66 -8.62 17.26
C PRO A 390 16.25 -10.04 17.25
N ARG A 391 15.61 -11.01 16.58
CA ARG A 391 16.01 -12.43 16.55
C ARG A 391 16.92 -12.79 15.37
N GLY A 392 17.25 -11.83 14.50
CA GLY A 392 18.07 -12.07 13.32
C GLY A 392 17.25 -12.59 12.14
N GLN A 393 17.68 -13.69 11.51
CA GLN A 393 17.03 -14.28 10.34
C GLN A 393 15.91 -15.22 10.78
N ARG A 394 14.66 -14.95 10.35
CA ARG A 394 13.54 -15.85 10.62
C ARG A 394 13.49 -16.96 9.59
N HIS A 395 13.52 -18.19 10.10
CA HIS A 395 13.34 -19.39 9.31
C HIS A 395 12.05 -20.09 9.72
N PHE A 396 11.09 -20.16 8.80
CA PHE A 396 9.86 -20.92 9.00
C PHE A 396 10.08 -22.37 8.56
N ASN A 397 9.82 -23.32 9.47
CA ASN A 397 9.74 -24.73 9.09
C ASN A 397 8.47 -24.96 8.27
N LEU A 398 8.64 -25.18 6.96
CA LEU A 398 7.56 -25.23 5.98
C LEU A 398 6.58 -26.38 6.22
N GLU A 399 7.06 -27.56 6.64
CA GLU A 399 6.23 -28.72 6.97
C GLU A 399 5.32 -28.42 8.17
N LYS A 400 5.87 -27.80 9.23
CA LYS A 400 5.08 -27.38 10.39
C LYS A 400 4.07 -26.30 10.03
N GLN A 401 4.41 -25.38 9.12
CA GLN A 401 3.45 -24.37 8.65
C GLN A 401 2.30 -25.01 7.88
N ALA A 402 2.59 -25.96 6.98
CA ALA A 402 1.57 -26.69 6.23
C ALA A 402 0.67 -27.51 7.17
N ALA A 403 1.24 -28.31 8.07
CA ALA A 403 0.49 -29.13 9.01
C ALA A 403 -0.42 -28.31 9.96
N TYR A 404 0.02 -27.10 10.35
CA TYR A 404 -0.74 -26.27 11.28
C TYR A 404 -1.82 -25.42 10.58
N TYR A 405 -1.51 -24.82 9.43
CA TYR A 405 -2.38 -23.84 8.78
C TYR A 405 -3.16 -24.39 7.57
N ASP A 406 -2.77 -25.55 7.04
CA ASP A 406 -3.49 -26.29 5.99
C ASP A 406 -3.54 -27.81 6.31
N PRO A 407 -4.09 -28.20 7.48
CA PRO A 407 -4.03 -29.58 7.97
C PRO A 407 -4.65 -30.61 7.01
N ASP A 408 -5.70 -30.22 6.29
CA ASP A 408 -6.40 -31.07 5.31
C ASP A 408 -5.82 -30.98 3.88
N GLY A 409 -4.79 -30.15 3.70
CA GLY A 409 -4.16 -29.88 2.41
C GLY A 409 -5.10 -29.21 1.40
N MET A 410 -6.17 -28.55 1.84
CA MET A 410 -7.18 -27.97 0.95
C MET A 410 -6.61 -26.81 0.14
N PHE A 411 -5.80 -25.95 0.77
CA PHE A 411 -5.17 -24.83 0.08
C PHE A 411 -4.15 -25.33 -0.94
N VAL A 412 -3.29 -26.28 -0.56
CA VAL A 412 -2.34 -26.91 -1.49
C VAL A 412 -3.06 -27.57 -2.66
N LYS A 413 -4.10 -28.39 -2.41
CA LYS A 413 -4.87 -29.07 -3.47
C LYS A 413 -5.51 -28.09 -4.44
N LYS A 414 -6.09 -27.00 -3.94
CA LYS A 414 -6.75 -25.97 -4.78
C LYS A 414 -5.76 -25.33 -5.76
N TRP A 415 -4.55 -25.05 -5.31
CA TRP A 415 -3.53 -24.38 -6.10
C TRP A 415 -2.49 -25.33 -6.72
N SER A 416 -2.63 -26.66 -6.53
CA SER A 416 -1.74 -27.67 -7.11
C SER A 416 -2.15 -28.08 -8.53
N ALA A 417 -3.44 -28.08 -8.84
CA ALA A 417 -3.94 -28.40 -10.18
C ALA A 417 -3.47 -27.33 -11.17
N GLU A 418 -3.02 -27.74 -12.37
CA GLU A 418 -2.81 -26.81 -13.47
C GLU A 418 -4.10 -26.00 -13.65
N SER A 419 -4.01 -24.72 -13.36
CA SER A 419 -5.09 -23.75 -13.33
C SER A 419 -5.67 -23.53 -14.73
N SER A 420 -6.36 -24.53 -15.25
CA SER A 420 -7.16 -24.51 -16.48
C SER A 420 -8.61 -24.11 -16.18
N THR A 421 -8.97 -23.87 -14.92
CA THR A 421 -10.37 -23.59 -14.53
C THR A 421 -10.50 -22.63 -13.34
N ILE A 422 -9.86 -21.46 -13.42
CA ILE A 422 -10.29 -20.30 -12.63
C ILE A 422 -10.47 -19.16 -13.63
N ARG A 423 -11.68 -19.04 -14.16
CA ARG A 423 -12.17 -17.90 -14.94
C ARG A 423 -12.97 -16.98 -14.04
#